data_AF-A0A5N8ULI0-F1
#
_entry.id   AF-A0A5N8ULI0-F1
#
_cell.length_a   1.000
_cell.length_b   1.000
_cell.length_c   1.000
_cell.angle_alpha   90.00
_cell.angle_beta   90.00
_cell.angle_gamma   90.00
#
_symmetry.space_group_name_H-M   'P 1'
#
loop_
_entity.id
_entity.type
_entity.pdbx_description
1 polymer ?
#
loop_
_entity_poly.entity_id
_entity_poly.type
_entity_poly.pdbx_seq_one_letter_code
_entity_poly.pdbx_strand_id
1 'polypeptide(L)'
;MDSGNHFIHHKILAFFNHQHEGKRLYLIDILSEELDSLFSQTQELDASELSQLSSLAHKLKGICRYLLIQNEVFLFDVKSKQELMFSILMLQNEIKVVKCEI
;
A
#
# COMPACT_ATOMS: atom_id res chain seq x y z
N MET A 1 -20.52 0.23 -3.86
CA MET A 1 -19.32 0.60 -4.65
C MET A 1 -18.22 -0.32 -4.13
N ASP A 2 -18.14 -1.58 -4.57
CA ASP A 2 -17.41 -2.59 -3.77
C ASP A 2 -16.58 -3.61 -4.58
N SER A 3 -16.64 -3.57 -5.91
CA SER A 3 -15.93 -4.56 -6.75
C SER A 3 -14.42 -4.34 -6.81
N GLY A 4 -13.95 -3.09 -6.71
CA GLY A 4 -12.51 -2.77 -6.72
C GLY A 4 -11.78 -3.21 -5.46
N ASN A 5 -12.40 -3.05 -4.29
CA ASN A 5 -11.74 -3.38 -3.03
C ASN A 5 -11.61 -4.90 -2.82
N HIS A 6 -12.63 -5.66 -3.20
CA HIS A 6 -12.59 -7.13 -3.20
C HIS A 6 -11.45 -7.68 -4.08
N PHE A 7 -11.14 -7.02 -5.20
CA PHE A 7 -10.09 -7.47 -6.11
C PHE A 7 -8.68 -7.26 -5.56
N ILE A 8 -8.42 -6.11 -4.92
CA ILE A 8 -7.14 -5.82 -4.24
C ILE A 8 -6.93 -6.82 -3.12
N HIS A 9 -7.95 -6.98 -2.28
CA HIS A 9 -7.95 -7.89 -1.16
C HIS A 9 -7.54 -9.30 -1.60
N HIS A 10 -8.22 -9.86 -2.62
CA HIS A 10 -7.89 -11.18 -3.15
C HIS A 10 -6.46 -11.27 -3.70
N LYS A 11 -5.94 -10.21 -4.36
CA LYS A 11 -4.56 -10.20 -4.86
C LYS A 11 -3.54 -10.19 -3.74
N ILE A 12 -3.76 -9.38 -2.71
CA ILE A 12 -2.88 -9.30 -1.54
C ILE A 12 -2.90 -10.64 -0.78
N LEU A 13 -4.09 -11.18 -0.52
CA LEU A 13 -4.25 -12.49 0.12
C LEU A 13 -3.56 -13.60 -0.69
N ALA A 14 -3.79 -13.64 -2.01
CA ALA A 14 -3.12 -14.57 -2.90
C ALA A 14 -1.60 -14.40 -2.84
N PHE A 15 -1.08 -13.17 -2.90
CA PHE A 15 0.35 -12.88 -2.84
C PHE A 15 1.00 -13.50 -1.59
N PHE A 16 0.39 -13.31 -0.41
CA PHE A 16 0.91 -13.87 0.83
C PHE A 16 0.72 -15.38 0.95
N ASN A 17 -0.39 -15.92 0.44
CA ASN A 17 -0.63 -17.36 0.44
C ASN A 17 0.37 -18.15 -0.42
N HIS A 18 0.92 -17.53 -1.47
CA HIS A 18 2.01 -18.12 -2.26
C HIS A 18 3.38 -18.06 -1.57
N GLN A 19 3.52 -17.33 -0.45
CA GLN A 19 4.75 -17.30 0.33
C GLN A 19 4.86 -18.51 1.25
N HIS A 20 6.09 -18.94 1.51
CA HIS A 20 6.38 -19.93 2.54
C HIS A 20 5.83 -19.47 3.90
N GLU A 21 5.19 -20.39 4.62
CA GLU A 21 4.52 -20.14 5.91
C GLU A 21 5.41 -19.36 6.91
N GLY A 22 6.65 -19.81 7.10
CA GLY A 22 7.60 -19.15 8.00
C GLY A 22 8.08 -17.75 7.58
N LYS A 23 7.84 -17.34 6.33
CA LYS A 23 8.17 -15.99 5.83
C LYS A 23 6.95 -15.09 5.68
N ARG A 24 5.74 -15.66 5.68
CA ARG A 24 4.51 -14.94 5.38
C ARG A 24 4.24 -13.82 6.38
N LEU A 25 4.20 -14.16 7.67
CA LEU A 25 3.98 -13.18 8.75
C LEU A 25 5.09 -12.13 8.80
N TYR A 26 6.34 -12.55 8.62
CA TYR A 26 7.48 -11.63 8.57
C TYR A 26 7.39 -10.62 7.42
N LEU A 27 6.98 -11.06 6.22
CA LEU A 27 6.77 -10.15 5.09
C LEU A 27 5.59 -9.19 5.31
N ILE A 28 4.52 -9.66 5.95
CA ILE A 28 3.38 -8.81 6.34
C ILE A 28 3.84 -7.73 7.34
N ASP A 29 4.66 -8.10 8.31
CA ASP A 29 5.16 -7.18 9.33
C ASP A 29 6.09 -6.12 8.73
N ILE A 30 7.08 -6.51 7.90
CA ILE A 30 7.94 -5.56 7.19
C ILE A 30 7.09 -4.60 6.35
N LEU A 31 6.14 -5.13 5.59
CA LEU A 31 5.31 -4.30 4.72
C LEU A 31 4.48 -3.30 5.53
N SER A 32 3.98 -3.72 6.69
CA SER A 32 3.24 -2.84 7.60
C SER A 32 4.15 -1.70 8.09
N GLU A 33 5.38 -2.01 8.50
CA GLU A 33 6.38 -1.01 8.91
C GLU A 33 6.75 -0.04 7.76
N GLU A 34 6.92 -0.56 6.53
CA GLU A 34 7.19 0.27 5.35
C GLU A 34 6.04 1.24 5.06
N LEU A 35 4.80 0.78 5.18
CA LEU A 35 3.61 1.62 4.98
C LEU A 35 3.44 2.65 6.10
N ASP A 36 3.71 2.29 7.35
CA ASP A 36 3.69 3.22 8.48
C ASP A 36 4.72 4.33 8.29
N SER A 37 5.96 3.95 7.91
CA SER A 37 7.03 4.91 7.61
C SER A 37 6.67 5.82 6.43
N LEU A 38 6.09 5.27 5.36
CA LEU A 38 5.65 6.04 4.20
C LEU A 38 4.51 7.01 4.56
N PHE A 39 3.59 6.59 5.43
CA PHE A 39 2.50 7.42 5.93
C PHE A 39 3.02 8.59 6.76
N SER A 40 3.93 8.34 7.71
CA SER A 40 4.59 9.39 8.51
C SER A 40 5.32 10.40 7.64
N GLN A 41 6.12 9.94 6.67
CA GLN A 41 6.80 10.82 5.70
C GLN A 41 5.79 11.67 4.91
N THR A 42 4.66 11.09 4.52
CA THR A 42 3.61 11.82 3.79
C THR A 42 2.89 12.83 4.69
N GLN A 43 2.70 12.53 5.98
CA GLN A 43 2.10 13.46 6.94
C GLN A 43 2.97 14.69 7.17
N GLU A 44 4.28 14.53 7.23
CA GLU A 44 5.24 15.61 7.47
C GLU A 44 5.50 16.47 6.22
N LEU A 45 5.16 15.96 5.04
CA LEU A 45 5.34 16.65 3.76
C LEU A 45 4.61 18.01 3.71
N ASP A 46 5.31 19.08 3.32
CA ASP A 46 4.68 20.36 3.01
C ASP A 46 3.95 20.28 1.65
N ALA A 47 2.76 20.86 1.55
CA ALA A 47 1.96 20.84 0.32
C ALA A 47 2.65 21.54 -0.87
N SER A 48 3.64 22.39 -0.61
CA SER A 48 4.44 23.07 -1.63
C SER A 48 5.57 22.18 -2.23
N GLU A 49 5.89 21.04 -1.61
CA GLU A 49 7.02 20.19 -1.98
C GLU A 49 6.62 19.09 -2.99
N LEU A 50 6.23 19.50 -4.20
CA LEU A 50 5.76 18.59 -5.26
C LEU A 50 6.77 17.48 -5.66
N SER A 51 8.06 17.77 -5.57
CA SER A 51 9.12 16.79 -5.88
C SER A 51 9.16 15.65 -4.84
N GLN A 52 8.99 15.99 -3.56
CA GLN A 52 8.92 15.02 -2.49
C GLN A 52 7.61 14.23 -2.55
N LEU A 53 6.47 14.88 -2.86
CA LEU A 53 5.21 14.18 -3.13
C LEU A 53 5.38 13.11 -4.21
N SER A 54 6.05 13.48 -5.31
CA SER A 54 6.32 12.56 -6.42
C SER A 54 7.22 11.39 -6.01
N SER A 55 8.21 11.66 -5.15
CA SER A 55 9.08 10.61 -4.59
C SER A 55 8.30 9.62 -3.71
N LEU A 56 7.46 10.11 -2.81
CA LEU A 56 6.64 9.27 -1.93
C LEU A 56 5.58 8.49 -2.70
N ALA A 57 4.95 9.12 -3.70
CA ALA A 57 4.04 8.43 -4.61
C ALA A 57 4.77 7.31 -5.40
N HIS A 58 6.01 7.53 -5.79
CA HIS A 58 6.82 6.49 -6.43
C HIS A 58 7.17 5.34 -5.46
N LYS A 59 7.44 5.63 -4.18
CA LYS A 59 7.61 4.57 -3.16
C LYS A 59 6.34 3.72 -3.02
N LEU A 60 5.16 4.35 -2.93
CA LEU A 60 3.89 3.63 -2.92
C LEU A 60 3.72 2.74 -4.15
N LYS A 61 4.03 3.26 -5.35
CA LYS A 61 3.99 2.46 -6.59
C LYS A 61 4.92 1.24 -6.53
N GLY A 62 6.09 1.38 -5.92
CA GLY A 62 7.03 0.28 -5.68
C GLY A 62 6.40 -0.82 -4.82
N ILE A 63 5.74 -0.45 -3.73
CA ILE A 63 5.00 -1.38 -2.85
C ILE A 63 3.87 -2.07 -3.62
N CYS A 64 3.05 -1.31 -4.35
CA CYS A 64 1.96 -1.86 -5.16
C CYS A 64 2.47 -2.85 -6.22
N ARG A 65 3.65 -2.58 -6.79
CA ARG A 65 4.31 -3.47 -7.74
C ARG A 65 4.83 -4.75 -7.08
N TYR A 66 5.42 -4.64 -5.90
CA TYR A 66 5.83 -5.80 -5.10
C TYR A 66 4.64 -6.73 -4.81
N LEU A 67 3.49 -6.14 -4.46
CA LEU A 67 2.23 -6.85 -4.20
C LEU A 67 1.47 -7.30 -5.46
N LEU A 68 1.99 -7.04 -6.67
CA LEU A 68 1.34 -7.36 -7.94
C LEU A 68 -0.05 -6.70 -8.16
N ILE A 69 -0.29 -5.55 -7.52
CA ILE A 69 -1.52 -4.72 -7.66
C ILE A 69 -1.27 -3.47 -8.52
N GLN A 70 -0.29 -3.54 -9.43
CA GLN A 70 0.24 -2.37 -10.16
C GLN A 70 -0.66 -1.74 -11.23
N ASN A 71 -1.83 -2.34 -11.52
CA ASN A 71 -2.74 -1.88 -12.58
C ASN A 71 -4.03 -1.27 -12.00
N GLU A 72 -4.11 -1.10 -10.69
CA GLU A 72 -5.33 -0.68 -10.03
C GLU A 72 -5.45 0.85 -9.99
N VAL A 73 -6.37 1.39 -10.80
CA VAL A 73 -6.50 2.81 -11.19
C VAL A 73 -6.42 3.81 -10.02
N PHE A 74 -6.90 3.44 -8.82
CA PHE A 74 -6.95 4.33 -7.65
C PHE A 74 -5.60 4.51 -6.91
N LEU A 75 -4.53 3.80 -7.28
CA LEU A 75 -3.20 3.90 -6.63
C LEU A 75 -2.15 4.65 -7.49
N PHE A 76 -2.44 4.94 -8.77
CA PHE A 76 -1.39 5.36 -9.72
C PHE A 76 -1.38 6.84 -10.09
N ASP A 77 -2.50 7.55 -9.89
CA ASP A 77 -2.67 8.95 -10.27
C ASP A 77 -2.83 9.86 -9.05
N VAL A 78 -1.90 9.73 -8.10
CA VAL A 78 -1.82 10.57 -6.91
C VAL A 78 -1.45 12.01 -7.34
N LYS A 79 -2.39 12.94 -7.18
CA LYS A 79 -2.25 14.36 -7.52
C LYS A 79 -2.08 15.25 -6.29
N SER A 80 -2.35 14.73 -5.10
CA SER A 80 -2.27 15.48 -3.85
C SER A 80 -1.75 14.65 -2.69
N LYS A 81 -1.27 15.34 -1.64
CA LYS A 81 -0.90 14.72 -0.36
C LYS A 81 -2.06 13.92 0.24
N GLN A 82 -3.29 14.45 0.17
CA GLN A 82 -4.49 13.81 0.69
C GLN A 82 -4.79 12.50 -0.03
N GLU A 83 -4.70 12.51 -1.36
CA GLU A 83 -4.85 11.28 -2.16
C GLU A 83 -3.76 10.26 -1.81
N LEU A 84 -2.50 10.69 -1.65
CA LEU A 84 -1.42 9.79 -1.26
C LEU A 84 -1.68 9.14 0.11
N MET A 85 -2.05 9.95 1.10
CA MET A 85 -2.38 9.48 2.44
C MET A 85 -3.55 8.50 2.41
N PHE A 86 -4.60 8.80 1.64
CA PHE A 86 -5.75 7.92 1.49
C PHE A 86 -5.37 6.57 0.86
N SER A 87 -4.56 6.59 -0.19
CA SER A 87 -4.07 5.37 -0.84
C SER A 87 -3.21 4.52 0.11
N ILE A 88 -2.36 5.14 0.93
CA ILE A 88 -1.54 4.44 1.93
C ILE A 88 -2.44 3.81 3.01
N LEU A 89 -3.41 4.56 3.55
CA LEU A 89 -4.33 4.07 4.58
C LEU A 89 -5.20 2.92 4.09
N MET A 90 -5.70 3.01 2.85
CA MET A 90 -6.42 1.92 2.20
C MET A 90 -5.57 0.65 2.18
N LEU A 91 -4.31 0.77 1.73
CA LEU A 91 -3.43 -0.38 1.66
C LEU A 91 -3.08 -0.94 3.05
N GLN A 92 -2.80 -0.09 4.05
CA GLN A 92 -2.59 -0.51 5.44
C GLN A 92 -3.78 -1.29 6.00
N ASN A 93 -5.01 -0.81 5.74
CA ASN A 93 -6.22 -1.51 6.17
C ASN A 93 -6.35 -2.87 5.51
N GLU A 94 -6.11 -2.98 4.19
CA GLU A 94 -6.16 -4.26 3.48
C GLU A 94 -5.10 -5.24 3.98
N ILE A 95 -3.87 -4.78 4.22
CA ILE A 95 -2.82 -5.63 4.82
C ILE A 95 -3.24 -6.13 6.21
N LYS A 96 -3.85 -5.27 7.02
CA LYS A 96 -4.33 -5.65 8.36
C LYS A 96 -5.46 -6.68 8.28
N VAL A 97 -6.40 -6.54 7.34
CA VAL A 97 -7.47 -7.52 7.13
C VAL A 97 -6.88 -8.86 6.70
N VAL A 98 -6.00 -8.88 5.71
CA VAL A 98 -5.33 -10.10 5.24
C VAL A 98 -4.50 -10.76 6.35
N LYS A 99 -3.85 -9.99 7.21
CA LYS A 99 -3.14 -10.51 8.39
C LYS A 99 -4.06 -11.25 9.37
N CYS A 100 -5.33 -10.85 9.48
CA CYS A 100 -6.29 -11.54 10.35
C CYS A 100 -6.87 -12.82 9.74
N GLU A 101 -6.72 -13.01 8.43
CA GLU A 101 -7.25 -14.17 7.69
C GLU A 101 -6.21 -15.27 7.46
N ILE A 102 -4.94 -14.98 7.75
CA ILE A 102 -3.78 -15.87 7.64
C ILE A 102 -3.43 -16.42 9.03
#